data_AF-A0A829PRG2-F1
#
_entry.id   AF-A0A829PRG2-F1
#
_cell.length_a   1.000
_cell.length_b   1.000
_cell.length_c   1.000
_cell.angle_alpha   90.00
_cell.angle_beta   90.00
_cell.angle_gamma   90.00
#
_symmetry.space_group_name_H-M   'P 1'
#
loop_
_entity.id
_entity.type
_entity.pdbx_description
1 polymer ?
#
loop_
_entity_poly.entity_id
_entity_poly.type
_entity_poly.pdbx_seq_one_letter_code
_entity_poly.pdbx_strand_id
1 'polypeptide(L)'
;MKYRQQVAGVNYAFDGLVDVMAKATPLRSGDELAGCAAGSDAERAAAAWVLADLPLDTFLNEAVVPYESDEVTRLIIDSHDRGRTAPSRT
;
A
#
# COMPACT_ATOMS: atom_id res chain seq x y z
N MET A 1 5.08 -9.26 0.70
CA MET A 1 4.47 -10.03 -0.43
C MET A 1 4.85 -9.36 -1.76
N LYS A 2 4.60 -9.92 -2.95
CA LYS A 2 4.78 -9.17 -4.23
C LYS A 2 3.43 -8.97 -4.90
N TYR A 3 3.16 -7.74 -5.32
CA TYR A 3 1.92 -7.37 -5.99
C TYR A 3 2.14 -7.14 -7.48
N ARG A 4 1.10 -7.33 -8.31
CA ARG A 4 1.17 -7.20 -9.76
C ARG A 4 -0.13 -6.67 -10.34
N GLN A 5 -0.04 -5.89 -11.41
CA GLN A 5 -1.19 -5.42 -12.17
C GLN A 5 -0.81 -5.30 -13.65
N GLN A 6 -1.71 -5.70 -14.55
CA GLN A 6 -1.56 -5.48 -15.98
C GLN A 6 -2.38 -4.27 -16.41
N VAL A 7 -1.77 -3.35 -17.14
CA VAL A 7 -2.44 -2.17 -17.73
C VAL A 7 -1.99 -2.04 -19.18
N ALA A 8 -2.94 -2.05 -20.11
CA ALA A 8 -2.69 -1.91 -21.56
C ALA A 8 -1.57 -2.83 -22.11
N GLY A 9 -1.51 -4.08 -21.63
CA GLY A 9 -0.51 -5.07 -22.04
C GLY A 9 0.85 -4.97 -21.33
N VAL A 10 1.07 -3.95 -20.50
CA VAL A 10 2.27 -3.80 -19.67
C VAL A 10 2.02 -4.42 -18.30
N ASN A 11 2.95 -5.25 -17.83
CA ASN A 11 2.90 -5.85 -16.49
C ASN A 11 3.73 -5.01 -15.51
N TYR A 12 3.06 -4.48 -14.50
CA TYR A 12 3.69 -3.80 -13.37
C TYR A 12 3.82 -4.76 -12.19
N ALA A 13 4.93 -4.66 -11.46
CA ALA A 13 5.18 -5.45 -10.26
C ALA A 13 5.69 -4.52 -9.15
N PHE A 14 5.22 -4.76 -7.94
CA PHE A 14 5.52 -3.95 -6.77
C PHE A 14 6.09 -4.81 -5.65
N ASP A 15 7.16 -4.34 -5.02
CA ASP A 15 7.89 -5.09 -4.00
C ASP A 15 7.30 -4.89 -2.60
N GLY A 16 6.07 -5.35 -2.42
CA GLY A 16 5.34 -5.27 -1.16
C GLY A 16 4.50 -4.01 -1.00
N LEU A 17 3.85 -3.92 0.16
CA LEU A 17 2.82 -2.91 0.41
C LEU A 17 3.39 -1.49 0.38
N VAL A 18 4.61 -1.30 0.87
CA VAL A 18 5.30 0.00 0.88
C VAL A 18 5.47 0.54 -0.54
N ASP A 19 5.90 -0.30 -1.48
CA ASP A 19 6.10 0.09 -2.88
C ASP A 19 4.77 0.41 -3.58
N VAL A 20 3.73 -0.39 -3.32
CA VAL A 20 2.36 -0.11 -3.81
C VAL A 20 1.86 1.23 -3.29
N MET A 21 1.93 1.45 -1.98
CA MET A 21 1.43 2.68 -1.36
C MET A 21 2.20 3.91 -1.83
N ALA A 22 3.53 3.83 -1.93
CA ALA A 22 4.36 4.94 -2.39
C ALA A 22 4.06 5.30 -3.85
N LYS A 23 3.92 4.32 -4.74
CA LYS A 23 3.67 4.58 -6.16
C LYS A 23 2.22 4.95 -6.47
N ALA A 24 1.27 4.65 -5.59
CA ALA A 24 -0.13 5.00 -5.75
C ALA A 24 -0.44 6.48 -5.43
N THR A 25 0.44 7.20 -4.74
CA THR A 25 0.19 8.60 -4.37
C THR A 25 0.27 9.54 -5.59
N PRO A 26 -0.47 10.67 -5.59
CA PRO A 26 -0.22 11.74 -6.55
C PRO A 26 1.23 12.22 -6.50
N LEU A 27 1.77 12.65 -7.64
CA LEU A 27 3.16 13.09 -7.74
C LEU A 27 3.46 14.23 -6.76
N ARG A 28 4.48 14.04 -5.94
CA ARG A 28 4.97 15.01 -4.94
C ARG A 28 6.49 15.04 -5.01
N SER A 29 7.08 16.23 -4.96
CA SER A 29 8.53 16.40 -5.04
C SER A 29 9.29 15.67 -3.91
N GLY A 30 8.69 15.51 -2.73
CA GLY A 30 9.27 14.73 -1.64
C GLY A 30 9.44 13.25 -1.97
N ASP A 31 8.41 12.63 -2.57
CA ASP A 31 8.43 11.21 -2.93
C ASP A 31 9.38 10.97 -4.12
N GLU A 32 9.50 11.94 -5.03
CA GLU A 32 10.50 11.91 -6.11
C GLU A 32 11.93 12.00 -5.57
N LEU A 33 12.20 12.94 -4.64
CA LEU A 33 13.51 13.08 -4.00
C LEU A 33 13.90 11.85 -3.16
N ALA A 34 12.92 11.19 -2.55
CA ALA A 34 13.11 9.94 -1.82
C ALA A 34 13.24 8.71 -2.75
N GLY A 35 12.99 8.87 -4.05
CA GLY A 35 13.08 7.79 -5.04
C GLY A 35 11.97 6.75 -4.94
N CYS A 36 10.83 7.08 -4.31
CA CYS A 36 9.70 6.16 -4.12
C CYS A 36 8.47 6.49 -4.97
N ALA A 37 8.47 7.63 -5.66
CA ALA A 37 7.41 7.99 -6.60
C ALA A 37 7.35 7.00 -7.79
N ALA A 38 6.16 6.83 -8.36
CA ALA A 38 5.98 6.09 -9.61
C ALA A 38 6.75 6.76 -10.77
N GLY A 39 7.40 5.96 -11.60
CA GLY A 39 8.16 6.45 -12.76
C GLY A 39 7.27 6.87 -13.95
N SER A 40 5.97 6.59 -13.89
CA SER A 40 5.00 7.02 -14.90
C SER A 40 3.58 7.09 -14.35
N ASP A 41 2.72 7.82 -15.06
CA ASP A 41 1.28 7.89 -14.76
C ASP A 41 0.60 6.53 -14.87
N ALA A 42 1.04 5.69 -15.81
CA ALA A 42 0.52 4.34 -15.98
C ALA A 42 0.92 3.41 -14.81
N GLU A 43 2.16 3.51 -14.31
CA GLU A 43 2.59 2.78 -13.11
C GLU A 43 1.82 3.24 -11.88
N ARG A 44 1.58 4.54 -11.74
CA ARG A 44 0.76 5.09 -10.63
C ARG A 44 -0.67 4.59 -10.68
N ALA A 45 -1.29 4.57 -11.87
CA ALA A 45 -2.62 4.00 -12.04
C ALA A 45 -2.66 2.51 -11.71
N ALA A 46 -1.65 1.75 -12.13
CA ALA A 46 -1.50 0.34 -11.80
C ALA A 46 -1.37 0.11 -10.27
N ALA A 47 -0.54 0.91 -9.59
CA ALA A 47 -0.37 0.84 -8.14
C ALA A 47 -1.66 1.20 -7.40
N ALA A 48 -2.37 2.23 -7.85
CA ALA A 48 -3.66 2.62 -7.28
C ALA A 48 -4.74 1.55 -7.44
N TRP A 49 -4.77 0.83 -8.57
CA TRP A 49 -5.65 -0.32 -8.76
C TRP A 49 -5.31 -1.47 -7.82
N VAL A 50 -4.03 -1.84 -7.72
CA VAL A 50 -3.59 -2.84 -6.73
C VAL A 50 -4.08 -2.43 -5.34
N LEU A 51 -3.80 -1.19 -4.93
CA LEU A 51 -4.14 -0.68 -3.60
C LEU A 51 -5.66 -0.72 -3.33
N ALA A 52 -6.49 -0.43 -4.34
CA ALA A 52 -7.94 -0.46 -4.22
C ALA A 52 -8.51 -1.88 -4.06
N ASP A 53 -7.84 -2.88 -4.61
CA ASP A 53 -8.25 -4.29 -4.52
C ASP A 53 -7.73 -4.99 -3.26
N LEU A 54 -6.89 -4.33 -2.44
CA LEU A 54 -6.39 -4.92 -1.20
C LEU A 54 -7.47 -4.97 -0.11
N PRO A 55 -7.67 -6.14 0.52
CA PRO A 55 -8.48 -6.24 1.73
C PRO A 55 -7.95 -5.33 2.85
N LEU A 56 -8.85 -4.69 3.62
CA LEU A 56 -8.46 -3.76 4.69
C LEU A 56 -7.61 -4.40 5.79
N ASP A 57 -7.76 -5.70 6.04
CA ASP A 57 -6.95 -6.43 7.01
C ASP A 57 -5.47 -6.58 6.57
N THR A 58 -5.17 -6.41 5.28
CA THR A 58 -3.79 -6.37 4.76
C THR A 58 -2.95 -5.34 5.50
N PHE A 59 -3.50 -4.16 5.77
CA PHE A 59 -2.79 -3.06 6.46
C PHE A 59 -2.55 -3.32 7.95
N LEU A 60 -3.22 -4.32 8.53
CA LEU A 60 -2.98 -4.77 9.91
C LEU A 60 -1.98 -5.93 9.98
N ASN A 61 -1.85 -6.69 8.89
CA ASN A 61 -1.01 -7.90 8.83
C ASN A 61 0.36 -7.64 8.17
N GLU A 62 0.47 -6.66 7.27
CA GLU A 62 1.70 -6.25 6.61
C GLU A 62 2.07 -4.84 7.07
N ALA A 63 2.77 -4.74 8.21
CA ALA A 63 3.16 -3.45 8.77
C ALA A 63 4.28 -2.78 7.94
N VAL A 64 4.08 -1.51 7.60
CA VAL A 64 5.05 -0.68 6.85
C VAL A 64 6.34 -0.48 7.65
N VAL A 65 6.21 -0.32 8.97
CA VAL A 65 7.32 -0.29 9.92
C VAL A 65 7.13 -1.47 10.90
N PRO A 66 8.17 -2.24 11.25
CA PRO A 66 8.01 -3.40 12.12
C PRO A 66 7.49 -3.03 13.51
N TYR A 67 6.48 -3.77 13.97
CA TYR A 67 5.79 -3.58 15.25
C TYR A 67 6.75 -3.53 16.44
N GLU A 68 7.78 -4.38 16.44
CA GLU A 68 8.75 -4.48 17.53
C GLU A 68 9.64 -3.22 17.62
N SER A 69 9.88 -2.57 16.48
CA SER A 69 10.78 -1.42 16.38
C SER A 69 10.11 -0.05 16.49
N ASP A 70 8.78 0.02 16.39
CA ASP A 70 8.06 1.29 16.26
C ASP A 70 6.86 1.40 17.19
N GLU A 71 6.87 2.41 18.07
CA GLU A 71 5.82 2.63 19.05
C GLU A 71 4.49 3.08 18.44
N VAL A 72 4.53 3.80 17.32
CA VAL A 72 3.33 4.28 16.62
C VAL A 72 2.60 3.11 15.98
N THR A 73 3.33 2.20 15.34
CA THR A 73 2.79 0.95 14.78
C THR A 73 2.12 0.12 15.88
N ARG A 74 2.75 -0.01 17.05
CA ARG A 74 2.12 -0.70 18.20
C ARG A 74 0.82 -0.03 18.62
N LEU A 75 0.84 1.29 18.80
CA LEU A 75 -0.34 2.04 19.19
C LEU A 75 -1.48 1.86 18.18
N ILE A 76 -1.19 1.95 16.88
CA ILE A 76 -2.19 1.77 15.82
C ILE A 76 -2.80 0.36 15.89
N ILE A 77 -1.98 -0.69 15.98
CA ILE A 77 -2.45 -2.08 15.97
C ILE A 77 -3.19 -2.44 17.26
N ASP A 78 -2.66 -2.05 18.42
CA ASP A 78 -3.21 -2.43 19.73
C ASP A 78 -4.53 -1.70 20.05
N SER A 79 -4.71 -0.48 19.52
CA SER A 79 -5.95 0.29 19.69
C SER A 79 -7.00 0.01 18.62
N HIS A 80 -6.69 -0.81 17.62
CA HIS A 80 -7.60 -1.09 16.50
C HIS A 80 -8.77 -1.98 16.91
N ASP A 81 -10.00 -1.49 16.75
CA ASP A 81 -11.21 -2.30 16.92
C ASP A 81 -11.49 -3.15 15.67
N ARG A 82 -11.09 -4.42 15.75
CA ARG A 82 -11.30 -5.41 14.68
C ARG A 82 -12.77 -5.65 14.33
N GLY A 83 -13.70 -5.43 15.27
CA GLY A 83 -15.12 -5.62 15.04
C GLY A 83 -15.71 -4.59 14.08
N ARG A 84 -15.13 -3.40 14.01
CA ARG A 84 -15.59 -2.29 13.17
C ARG A 84 -15.09 -2.35 11.73
N THR A 85 -13.98 -3.04 11.49
CA THR A 85 -13.42 -3.26 10.15
C THR A 85 -13.72 -4.64 9.59
N ALA A 86 -14.60 -5.40 10.23
CA ALA A 86 -15.11 -6.64 9.64
C ALA A 86 -15.73 -6.32 8.27
N PRO A 87 -15.47 -7.14 7.23
CA PRO A 87 -15.99 -6.88 5.90
C PRO A 87 -17.51 -6.74 5.96
N SER A 88 -18.04 -5.63 5.45
CA SER A 88 -19.47 -5.49 5.23
C SER A 88 -19.87 -6.59 4.25
N ARG A 89 -20.59 -7.61 4.72
CA ARG A 89 -21.23 -8.59 3.83
C ARG A 89 -22.11 -7.81 2.85
N THR A 90 -21.70 -7.74 1.60
CA THR A 90 -22.51 -7.29 0.46
C THR A 90 -22.43 -8.38 -0.59
#